data_AF-A0A7W4P8H7-F1
#
_entry.id   AF-A0A7W4P8H7-F1
#
_cell.length_a   1.000
_cell.length_b   1.000
_cell.length_c   1.000
_cell.angle_alpha   90.00
_cell.angle_beta   90.00
_cell.angle_gamma   90.00
#
_symmetry.space_group_name_H-M   'P 1'
#
loop_
_entity.id
_entity.type
_entity.pdbx_description
1 polymer ?
#
loop_
_entity_poly.entity_id
_entity_poly.type
_entity_poly.pdbx_seq_one_letter_code
_entity_poly.pdbx_strand_id
1 'polypeptide(L)'
;DPRHLGARIGITAVLHSWGAALTHHPHVHMIVPGGGLASDGQRWISSRPAFLLPVRVLGKLFRRLFLTRLLALFDADRLAFRGQLASLADRRAFLRHLAPVRTRPWVVYAKPPFAGPKAVLAYLSRYTHRVAISNRRLLAFNEKGVTFRYKDYRRDTAHQQQVMTLATDEFIRRFMLHVLPRGFHRIRHYGLLASSNRKASLA
;
A
#
# COMPACT_ATOMS: atom_id res chain seq x y z
N ASP A 1 -1.18 23.03 3.17
CA ASP A 1 -1.65 23.72 4.38
C ASP A 1 -0.50 24.51 4.98
N PRO A 2 -0.52 25.85 4.86
CA PRO A 2 0.47 26.76 5.45
C PRO A 2 0.62 26.64 6.97
N ARG A 3 -0.41 26.18 7.69
CA ARG A 3 -0.35 25.95 9.15
C ARG A 3 0.49 24.73 9.53
N HIS A 4 0.81 23.87 8.55
CA HIS A 4 1.69 22.72 8.70
C HIS A 4 2.95 22.93 7.85
N LEU A 5 3.26 22.04 6.90
CA LEU A 5 4.47 22.16 6.07
C LEU A 5 4.40 23.31 5.06
N GLY A 6 3.20 23.71 4.61
CA GLY A 6 3.04 24.80 3.63
C GLY A 6 3.68 24.55 2.25
N ALA A 7 4.11 23.32 1.96
CA ALA A 7 4.89 23.00 0.77
C ALA A 7 4.21 22.01 -0.17
N ARG A 8 4.55 22.10 -1.45
CA ARG A 8 4.27 21.11 -2.48
C ARG A 8 5.24 19.95 -2.32
N ILE A 9 4.75 18.82 -1.84
CA ILE A 9 5.57 17.61 -1.62
C ILE A 9 5.58 16.70 -2.86
N GLY A 10 6.61 15.85 -2.94
CA GLY A 10 6.65 14.71 -3.86
C GLY A 10 6.22 13.43 -3.16
N ILE A 11 5.61 12.48 -3.88
CA ILE A 11 5.32 11.14 -3.32
C ILE A 11 5.62 10.08 -4.37
N THR A 12 6.29 9.01 -3.97
CA THR A 12 6.33 7.75 -4.71
C THR A 12 5.54 6.71 -3.92
N ALA A 13 4.45 6.24 -4.48
CA ALA A 13 3.55 5.26 -3.86
C ALA A 13 3.65 3.91 -4.57
N VAL A 14 3.68 2.82 -3.81
CA VAL A 14 3.71 1.45 -4.31
C VAL A 14 2.59 0.65 -3.66
N LEU A 15 1.67 0.14 -4.48
CA LEU A 15 0.63 -0.78 -4.01
C LEU A 15 1.22 -2.18 -3.79
N HIS A 16 0.98 -2.75 -2.61
CA HIS A 16 1.14 -4.18 -2.34
C HIS A 16 -0.19 -4.77 -1.90
N SER A 17 -0.44 -6.01 -2.30
CA SER A 17 -1.71 -6.70 -2.04
C SER A 17 -1.56 -7.96 -1.19
N TRP A 18 -0.36 -8.25 -0.69
CA TRP A 18 -0.04 -9.51 -0.01
C TRP A 18 0.64 -9.32 1.35
N GLY A 19 0.33 -10.22 2.27
CA GLY A 19 1.13 -10.47 3.47
C GLY A 19 2.26 -11.46 3.19
N ALA A 20 3.09 -11.73 4.21
CA ALA A 20 4.15 -12.74 4.06
C ALA A 20 3.57 -14.11 3.68
N ALA A 21 2.42 -14.52 4.21
CA ALA A 21 1.76 -15.79 3.88
C ALA A 21 0.98 -15.80 2.53
N LEU A 22 1.18 -14.81 1.66
CA LEU A 22 0.44 -14.62 0.40
C LEU A 22 -1.08 -14.47 0.60
N THR A 23 -1.48 -14.01 1.77
CA THR A 23 -2.87 -13.67 2.06
C THR A 23 -3.18 -12.28 1.54
N HIS A 24 -4.45 -12.04 1.19
CA HIS A 24 -4.91 -10.73 0.74
C HIS A 24 -4.71 -9.68 1.84
N HIS A 25 -3.82 -8.73 1.60
CA HIS A 25 -3.43 -7.67 2.53
C HIS A 25 -3.08 -6.39 1.76
N PRO A 26 -4.05 -5.69 1.17
CA PRO A 26 -3.82 -4.48 0.41
C PRO A 26 -3.34 -3.32 1.31
N HIS A 27 -2.18 -2.77 0.97
CA HIS A 27 -1.59 -1.61 1.60
C HIS A 27 -0.71 -0.83 0.61
N VAL A 28 -0.44 0.43 0.93
CA VAL A 28 0.38 1.30 0.08
C VAL A 28 1.60 1.73 0.85
N HIS A 29 2.78 1.45 0.30
CA HIS A 29 4.02 2.05 0.78
C HIS A 29 4.25 3.38 0.08
N MET A 30 4.53 4.42 0.85
CA MET A 30 4.81 5.74 0.32
C MET A 30 6.19 6.21 0.78
N ILE A 31 6.98 6.70 -0.15
CA ILE A 31 8.18 7.49 0.13
C ILE A 31 7.82 8.94 -0.13
N VAL A 32 8.01 9.76 0.89
CA VAL A 32 7.73 11.18 0.88
C VAL A 32 9.01 11.90 1.32
N PRO A 33 9.47 12.93 0.60
CA PRO A 33 10.58 13.76 1.04
C PRO A 33 10.26 14.42 2.38
N GLY A 34 11.28 14.68 3.19
CA GLY A 34 11.17 15.43 4.44
C GLY A 34 10.99 16.93 4.22
N GLY A 35 10.18 17.34 3.24
CA GLY A 35 9.99 18.72 2.80
C GLY A 35 9.33 18.81 1.42
N GLY A 36 9.23 20.01 0.89
CA GLY A 36 8.71 20.26 -0.47
C GLY A 36 9.05 21.65 -0.97
N LEU A 37 8.64 21.98 -2.19
CA LEU A 37 8.80 23.34 -2.73
C LEU A 37 7.74 24.27 -2.16
N ALA A 38 8.08 25.52 -1.92
CA ALA A 38 7.12 26.58 -1.65
C ALA A 38 6.09 26.70 -2.78
N SER A 39 4.96 27.38 -2.52
CA SER A 39 3.89 27.54 -3.50
C SER A 39 4.35 28.21 -4.80
N ASP A 40 5.27 29.17 -4.68
CA ASP A 40 5.94 29.88 -5.77
C ASP A 40 7.00 29.04 -6.51
N GLY A 41 7.37 27.88 -5.98
CA GLY A 41 8.42 27.00 -6.52
C GLY A 41 9.85 27.48 -6.29
N GLN A 42 10.07 28.62 -5.65
CA GLN A 42 11.37 29.30 -5.60
C GLN A 42 12.30 28.78 -4.50
N ARG A 43 11.74 28.13 -3.48
CA ARG A 43 12.51 27.67 -2.32
C ARG A 43 12.05 26.33 -1.79
N TRP A 44 12.98 25.58 -1.24
CA TRP A 44 12.67 24.37 -0.49
C TRP A 44 12.22 24.71 0.94
N ILE A 45 11.18 24.02 1.41
CA ILE A 45 10.68 24.08 2.78
C ILE A 45 10.89 22.70 3.40
N SER A 46 11.83 22.61 4.34
CA SER A 46 12.10 21.40 5.10
C SER A 46 11.02 21.15 6.15
N SER A 47 10.65 19.89 6.31
CA SER A 47 9.85 19.44 7.46
C SER A 47 10.67 19.48 8.75
N ARG A 48 9.97 19.50 9.89
CA ARG A 48 10.64 19.39 11.18
C ARG A 48 11.19 17.97 11.34
N PRO A 49 12.37 17.77 11.96
CA PRO A 49 13.04 16.46 12.02
C PRO A 49 12.18 15.29 12.51
N ALA A 50 11.24 15.55 13.44
CA ALA A 50 10.34 14.55 14.01
C ALA A 50 8.88 14.66 13.52
N PHE A 51 8.60 15.56 12.57
CA PHE A 51 7.22 15.85 12.18
C PHE A 51 7.13 16.27 10.71
N LEU A 52 6.65 15.31 9.90
CA LEU A 52 6.23 15.59 8.54
C LEU A 52 4.72 15.87 8.46
N LEU A 53 3.90 15.00 9.07
CA LEU A 53 2.45 15.08 9.01
C LEU A 53 1.78 14.34 10.19
N PRO A 54 0.58 14.78 10.62
CA PRO A 54 -0.16 14.14 11.70
C PRO A 54 -0.79 12.81 11.24
N VAL A 55 -0.12 11.68 11.51
CA VAL A 55 -0.54 10.35 11.02
C VAL A 55 -1.94 9.92 11.46
N ARG A 56 -2.39 10.32 12.66
CA ARG A 56 -3.74 10.03 13.16
C ARG A 56 -4.82 10.74 12.33
N VAL A 57 -4.54 11.97 11.89
CA VAL A 57 -5.43 12.74 11.01
C VAL A 57 -5.43 12.10 9.62
N LEU A 58 -4.25 11.72 9.11
CA LEU A 58 -4.13 11.09 7.80
C LEU A 58 -4.91 9.77 7.74
N GLY A 59 -4.84 8.93 8.78
CA GLY A 59 -5.62 7.69 8.87
C GLY A 59 -7.13 7.93 8.83
N LYS A 60 -7.64 8.90 9.60
CA LYS A 60 -9.06 9.29 9.58
C LYS A 60 -9.49 9.86 8.22
N LEU A 61 -8.67 10.72 7.63
CA LEU A 61 -8.94 11.34 6.33
C LEU A 61 -8.96 10.30 5.22
N PHE A 62 -7.96 9.41 5.18
CA PHE A 62 -7.88 8.35 4.19
C PHE A 62 -9.08 7.40 4.29
N ARG A 63 -9.46 6.97 5.51
CA ARG A 63 -10.68 6.19 5.74
C ARG A 63 -11.92 6.88 5.17
N ARG A 64 -12.12 8.16 5.48
CA ARG A 64 -13.27 8.94 4.97
C ARG A 64 -13.28 8.98 3.45
N LEU A 65 -12.16 9.38 2.84
CA LEU A 65 -12.05 9.53 1.38
C LEU A 65 -12.23 8.19 0.66
N PHE A 66 -11.62 7.11 1.17
CA PHE A 66 -11.75 5.78 0.61
C PHE A 66 -13.21 5.32 0.61
N LEU A 67 -13.89 5.39 1.77
CA LEU A 67 -15.28 4.95 1.90
C LEU A 67 -16.24 5.81 1.07
N THR A 68 -15.98 7.12 0.98
CA THR A 68 -16.78 8.04 0.15
C THR A 68 -16.66 7.68 -1.33
N ARG A 69 -15.43 7.46 -1.82
CA ARG A 69 -15.20 7.10 -3.22
C ARG A 69 -15.69 5.69 -3.53
N LEU A 70 -15.57 4.76 -2.60
CA LEU A 70 -16.09 3.41 -2.75
C LEU A 70 -17.63 3.41 -2.86
N LEU A 71 -18.31 4.22 -2.03
CA LEU A 71 -19.76 4.39 -2.14
C LEU A 71 -20.16 5.05 -3.46
N ALA A 72 -19.43 6.09 -3.91
CA ALA A 72 -19.69 6.71 -5.21
C ALA A 72 -19.50 5.72 -6.39
N LEU A 73 -18.54 4.80 -6.30
CA LEU A 73 -18.37 3.74 -7.31
C LEU A 73 -19.53 2.73 -7.27
N PHE A 74 -20.05 2.43 -6.08
CA PHE A 74 -21.24 1.59 -5.94
C PHE A 74 -22.46 2.25 -6.57
N ASP A 75 -22.76 3.50 -6.19
CA ASP A 75 -23.93 4.24 -6.68
C ASP A 75 -23.86 4.51 -8.19
N ALA A 76 -22.67 4.50 -8.79
CA ALA A 76 -22.43 4.63 -10.23
C ALA A 76 -22.37 3.28 -10.98
N ASP A 77 -22.70 2.16 -10.33
CA ASP A 77 -22.65 0.80 -10.89
C ASP A 77 -21.27 0.40 -11.47
N ARG A 78 -20.20 0.88 -10.84
CA ARG A 78 -18.80 0.62 -11.25
C ARG A 78 -18.13 -0.48 -10.44
N LEU A 79 -18.86 -1.15 -9.55
CA LEU A 79 -18.36 -2.24 -8.73
C LEU A 79 -18.99 -3.56 -9.18
N ALA A 80 -18.14 -4.56 -9.43
CA ALA A 80 -18.60 -5.91 -9.72
C ALA A 80 -18.47 -6.78 -8.46
N PHE A 81 -19.59 -7.34 -8.02
CA PHE A 81 -19.64 -8.30 -6.92
C PHE A 81 -19.88 -9.71 -7.48
N ARG A 82 -19.10 -10.69 -7.00
CA ARG A 82 -19.10 -12.08 -7.51
C ARG A 82 -18.91 -13.07 -6.37
N GLY A 83 -19.31 -14.32 -6.61
CA GLY A 83 -19.17 -15.41 -5.65
C GLY A 83 -19.80 -15.06 -4.30
N GLN A 84 -19.06 -15.27 -3.21
CA GLN A 84 -19.51 -14.98 -1.84
C GLN A 84 -19.86 -13.49 -1.59
N LEU A 85 -19.41 -12.59 -2.47
CA LEU A 85 -19.71 -11.16 -2.36
C LEU A 85 -20.95 -10.74 -3.17
N ALA A 86 -21.58 -11.63 -3.94
CA ALA A 86 -22.67 -11.27 -4.85
C ALA A 86 -23.83 -10.53 -4.17
N SER A 87 -24.14 -10.88 -2.91
CA SER A 87 -25.17 -10.20 -2.12
C SER A 87 -24.88 -8.73 -1.84
N LEU A 88 -23.62 -8.29 -1.95
CA LEU A 88 -23.24 -6.89 -1.80
C LEU A 88 -23.65 -6.02 -2.99
N ALA A 89 -24.20 -6.58 -4.07
CA ALA A 89 -24.86 -5.79 -5.11
C ALA A 89 -26.15 -5.10 -4.58
N ASP A 90 -26.78 -5.65 -3.55
CA ASP A 90 -27.86 -4.96 -2.84
C ASP A 90 -27.29 -3.82 -2.00
N ARG A 91 -27.85 -2.62 -2.17
CA ARG A 91 -27.37 -1.41 -1.49
C ARG A 91 -27.45 -1.52 0.02
N ARG A 92 -28.50 -2.15 0.57
CA ARG A 92 -28.63 -2.29 2.03
C ARG A 92 -27.56 -3.25 2.57
N ALA A 93 -27.33 -4.37 1.89
CA ALA A 93 -26.26 -5.31 2.22
C ALA A 93 -24.87 -4.65 2.14
N PHE A 94 -24.62 -3.86 1.09
CA PHE A 94 -23.37 -3.13 0.92
C PHE A 94 -23.11 -2.13 2.06
N LEU A 95 -24.11 -1.31 2.41
CA LEU A 95 -23.99 -0.34 3.50
C LEU A 95 -23.78 -1.02 4.85
N ARG A 96 -24.49 -2.14 5.12
CA ARG A 96 -24.26 -2.96 6.31
C ARG A 96 -22.84 -3.51 6.37
N HIS A 97 -22.31 -3.96 5.23
CA HIS A 97 -20.93 -4.44 5.14
C HIS A 97 -19.90 -3.35 5.45
N LEU A 98 -20.15 -2.11 5.00
CA LEU A 98 -19.25 -0.98 5.26
C LEU A 98 -19.36 -0.39 6.67
N ALA A 99 -20.51 -0.56 7.35
CA ALA A 99 -20.76 0.02 8.67
C ALA A 99 -19.63 -0.21 9.70
N PRO A 100 -19.13 -1.45 9.93
CA PRO A 100 -18.04 -1.67 10.89
C PRO A 100 -16.70 -1.03 10.46
N VAL A 101 -16.49 -0.83 9.15
CA VAL A 101 -15.25 -0.22 8.62
C VAL A 101 -15.19 1.28 8.91
N ARG A 102 -16.35 1.94 9.07
CA ARG A 102 -16.44 3.39 9.34
C ARG A 102 -15.86 3.76 10.71
N THR A 103 -15.97 2.86 11.69
CA THR A 103 -15.53 3.09 13.07
C THR A 103 -14.14 2.53 13.33
N ARG A 104 -13.74 1.47 12.61
CA ARG A 104 -12.43 0.83 12.77
C ARG A 104 -11.27 1.83 12.61
N PRO A 105 -10.25 1.83 13.48
CA PRO A 105 -9.07 2.66 13.29
C PRO A 105 -8.30 2.26 12.03
N TRP A 106 -7.92 3.23 11.21
CA TRP A 106 -7.06 3.02 10.05
C TRP A 106 -5.65 3.49 10.40
N VAL A 107 -4.69 2.58 10.32
CA VAL A 107 -3.32 2.80 10.76
C VAL A 107 -2.51 3.40 9.63
N VAL A 108 -1.90 4.55 9.89
CA VAL A 108 -0.83 5.10 9.09
C VAL A 108 0.42 5.06 9.93
N TYR A 109 1.43 4.35 9.44
CA TYR A 109 2.74 4.30 10.06
C TYR A 109 3.70 5.16 9.24
N ALA A 110 4.31 6.14 9.90
CA ALA A 110 5.35 6.98 9.33
C ALA A 110 6.59 6.88 10.22
N LYS A 111 7.76 6.81 9.59
CA LYS A 111 9.04 6.79 10.27
C LYS A 111 10.04 7.74 9.59
N PRO A 112 11.05 8.22 10.33
CA PRO A 112 12.11 9.06 9.78
C PRO A 112 12.78 8.43 8.55
N PRO A 113 13.42 9.26 7.70
CA PRO A 113 13.98 8.81 6.43
C PRO A 113 15.08 7.77 6.62
N PHE A 114 15.34 7.05 5.54
CA PHE A 114 16.44 6.10 5.44
C PHE A 114 17.79 6.79 5.66
N ALA A 115 18.82 6.03 6.06
CA ALA A 115 20.18 6.51 6.30
C ALA A 115 20.94 6.99 5.03
N GLY A 116 20.22 7.44 3.98
CA GLY A 116 20.78 7.98 2.75
C GLY A 116 20.17 7.39 1.47
N PRO A 117 20.58 7.90 0.28
CA PRO A 117 20.03 7.51 -1.02
C PRO A 117 20.14 6.01 -1.33
N LYS A 118 21.24 5.36 -0.93
CA LYS A 118 21.44 3.91 -1.10
C LYS A 118 20.35 3.10 -0.38
N ALA A 119 19.97 3.52 0.82
CA ALA A 119 18.93 2.85 1.60
C ALA A 119 17.52 3.10 1.06
N VAL A 120 17.27 4.29 0.48
CA VAL A 120 16.04 4.57 -0.30
C VAL A 120 15.95 3.63 -1.51
N LEU A 121 17.04 3.50 -2.28
CA LEU A 121 17.08 2.62 -3.45
C LEU A 121 16.87 1.15 -3.07
N ALA A 122 17.55 0.68 -2.01
CA ALA A 122 17.38 -0.68 -1.49
C ALA A 122 15.98 -0.94 -0.92
N TYR A 123 15.30 0.09 -0.40
CA TYR A 123 13.90 0.00 -0.03
C TYR A 123 13.02 -0.13 -1.27
N LEU A 124 13.11 0.82 -2.21
CA LEU A 124 12.32 0.82 -3.44
C LEU A 124 12.49 -0.50 -4.20
N SER A 125 13.72 -0.94 -4.43
CA SER A 125 14.00 -2.14 -5.24
C SER A 125 13.29 -3.40 -4.72
N ARG A 126 13.18 -3.56 -3.40
CA ARG A 126 12.45 -4.68 -2.77
C ARG A 126 10.96 -4.67 -3.06
N TYR A 127 10.39 -3.49 -3.29
CA TYR A 127 8.97 -3.26 -3.45
C TYR A 127 8.54 -3.02 -4.90
N THR A 128 9.47 -2.66 -5.78
CA THR A 128 9.21 -2.33 -7.20
C THR A 128 9.51 -3.48 -8.16
N HIS A 129 10.35 -4.46 -7.81
CA HIS A 129 10.73 -5.55 -8.72
C HIS A 129 10.10 -6.90 -8.37
N ARG A 130 9.76 -7.13 -7.10
CA ARG A 130 9.26 -8.45 -6.66
C ARG A 130 7.73 -8.51 -6.74
N VAL A 131 7.22 -9.65 -7.16
CA VAL A 131 5.78 -9.99 -7.05
C VAL A 131 5.54 -10.57 -5.65
N ALA A 132 4.39 -11.20 -5.42
CA ALA A 132 3.92 -11.70 -4.12
C ALA A 132 4.95 -12.51 -3.31
N ILE A 133 5.80 -13.29 -3.99
CA ILE A 133 6.83 -14.11 -3.36
C ILE A 133 8.15 -14.03 -4.12
N SER A 134 9.27 -14.18 -3.40
CA SER A 134 10.62 -14.28 -3.99
C SER A 134 11.10 -15.72 -4.01
N ASN A 135 11.89 -16.11 -5.03
CA ASN A 135 12.41 -17.47 -5.18
C ASN A 135 13.12 -18.01 -3.93
N ARG A 136 13.92 -17.18 -3.22
CA ARG A 136 14.60 -17.58 -1.96
C ARG A 136 13.65 -18.06 -0.86
N ARG A 137 12.37 -17.70 -0.93
CA ARG A 137 11.36 -18.13 0.05
C ARG A 137 10.76 -19.48 -0.29
N LEU A 138 10.80 -19.92 -1.56
CA LEU A 138 10.35 -21.24 -1.97
C LEU A 138 11.39 -22.27 -1.51
N LEU A 139 10.93 -23.34 -0.87
CA LEU A 139 11.78 -24.38 -0.28
C LEU A 139 11.65 -25.71 -1.02
N ALA A 140 10.43 -26.10 -1.37
CA ALA A 140 10.15 -27.36 -2.06
C ALA A 140 8.85 -27.25 -2.85
N PHE A 141 8.76 -28.06 -3.90
CA PHE A 141 7.53 -28.34 -4.64
C PHE A 141 7.51 -29.83 -4.96
N ASN A 142 6.50 -30.54 -4.46
CA ASN A 142 6.32 -31.97 -4.67
C ASN A 142 4.82 -32.32 -4.62
N GLU A 143 4.49 -33.61 -4.58
CA GLU A 143 3.10 -34.11 -4.52
C GLU A 143 2.29 -33.57 -3.33
N LYS A 144 2.95 -33.16 -2.24
CA LYS A 144 2.30 -32.54 -1.07
C LYS A 144 1.97 -31.05 -1.29
N GLY A 145 2.52 -30.43 -2.34
CA GLY A 145 2.30 -29.04 -2.71
C GLY A 145 3.55 -28.16 -2.62
N VAL A 146 3.34 -26.85 -2.41
CA VAL A 146 4.39 -25.82 -2.42
C VAL A 146 4.75 -25.41 -1.00
N THR A 147 6.00 -25.61 -0.61
CA THR A 147 6.53 -25.25 0.70
C THR A 147 7.33 -23.95 0.63
N PHE A 148 7.05 -22.99 1.50
CA PHE A 148 7.76 -21.71 1.53
C PHE A 148 7.92 -21.10 2.93
N ARG A 149 8.99 -20.32 3.11
CA ARG A 149 9.21 -19.52 4.33
C ARG A 149 8.31 -18.30 4.34
N TYR A 150 7.70 -17.99 5.47
CA TYR A 150 6.97 -16.75 5.71
C TYR A 150 7.33 -16.16 7.06
N LYS A 151 6.97 -14.90 7.24
CA LYS A 151 7.16 -14.17 8.48
C LYS A 151 5.84 -14.08 9.24
N ASP A 152 5.76 -14.73 10.40
CA ASP A 152 4.64 -14.61 11.33
C ASP A 152 4.89 -13.44 12.29
N TYR A 153 4.24 -12.31 12.02
CA TYR A 153 4.39 -11.09 12.82
C TYR A 153 3.70 -11.17 14.19
N ARG A 154 2.96 -12.24 14.49
CA ARG A 154 2.35 -12.46 15.81
C ARG A 154 3.31 -13.11 16.81
N ARG A 155 4.42 -13.67 16.32
CA ARG A 155 5.44 -14.32 17.14
C ARG A 155 6.58 -13.36 17.45
N ASP A 156 7.31 -13.68 18.52
CA ASP A 156 8.52 -12.96 18.88
C ASP A 156 9.57 -12.99 17.76
N THR A 157 10.42 -11.98 17.75
CA THR A 157 11.39 -11.74 16.68
C THR A 157 12.30 -12.94 16.41
N ALA A 158 12.65 -13.71 17.45
CA ALA A 158 13.46 -14.93 17.33
C ALA A 158 12.73 -16.07 16.58
N HIS A 159 11.40 -16.12 16.63
CA HIS A 159 10.58 -17.21 16.10
C HIS A 159 9.65 -16.78 14.97
N GLN A 160 9.73 -15.54 14.50
CA GLN A 160 8.89 -15.02 13.43
C GLN A 160 9.12 -15.72 12.07
N GLN A 161 10.27 -16.36 11.84
CA GLN A 161 10.51 -17.10 10.59
C GLN A 161 9.88 -18.48 10.67
N GLN A 162 8.89 -18.74 9.83
CA GLN A 162 8.10 -19.96 9.83
C GLN A 162 8.05 -20.56 8.43
N VAL A 163 7.66 -21.83 8.34
CA VAL A 163 7.48 -22.56 7.08
C VAL A 163 6.03 -23.03 6.99
N MET A 164 5.44 -22.95 5.80
CA MET A 164 4.15 -23.57 5.52
C MET A 164 4.18 -24.28 4.17
N THR A 165 3.34 -25.30 4.04
CA THR A 165 3.06 -25.99 2.78
C THR A 165 1.59 -25.77 2.43
N LEU A 166 1.34 -25.37 1.19
CA LEU A 166 -0.01 -25.25 0.62
C LEU A 166 -0.16 -26.26 -0.51
N ALA A 167 -1.38 -26.78 -0.69
CA ALA A 167 -1.74 -27.44 -1.93
C ALA A 167 -1.47 -26.53 -3.13
N THR A 168 -1.11 -27.11 -4.27
CA THR A 168 -0.63 -26.37 -5.45
C THR A 168 -1.67 -25.37 -5.96
N ASP A 169 -2.94 -25.77 -6.00
CA ASP A 169 -4.08 -24.95 -6.40
C ASP A 169 -4.31 -23.77 -5.43
N GLU A 170 -4.23 -23.99 -4.12
CA GLU A 170 -4.34 -22.92 -3.12
C GLU A 170 -3.16 -21.94 -3.19
N PHE A 171 -1.94 -22.43 -3.47
CA PHE A 171 -0.79 -21.56 -3.72
C PHE A 171 -1.02 -20.67 -4.96
N ILE A 172 -1.47 -21.26 -6.07
CA ILE A 172 -1.79 -20.52 -7.30
C ILE A 172 -2.91 -19.50 -7.04
N ARG A 173 -4.00 -19.91 -6.37
CA ARG A 173 -5.11 -19.02 -6.01
C ARG A 173 -4.62 -17.81 -5.22
N ARG A 174 -3.82 -18.02 -4.17
CA ARG A 174 -3.21 -16.93 -3.38
C ARG A 174 -2.32 -16.04 -4.22
N PHE A 175 -1.45 -16.61 -5.05
CA PHE A 175 -0.58 -15.84 -5.92
C PHE A 175 -1.37 -14.96 -6.90
N MET A 176 -2.43 -15.49 -7.51
CA MET A 176 -3.24 -14.77 -8.49
C MET A 176 -3.99 -13.57 -7.90
N LEU A 177 -4.30 -13.56 -6.59
CA LEU A 177 -4.85 -12.37 -5.91
C LEU A 177 -3.94 -11.15 -5.97
N HIS A 178 -2.68 -11.34 -6.33
CA HIS A 178 -1.65 -10.31 -6.34
C HIS A 178 -1.21 -9.88 -7.73
N VAL A 179 -1.75 -10.54 -8.76
CA VAL A 179 -1.58 -10.12 -10.15
C VAL A 179 -2.54 -8.96 -10.41
N LEU A 180 -1.98 -7.79 -10.71
CA LEU A 180 -2.78 -6.59 -10.95
C LEU A 180 -3.42 -6.64 -12.34
N PRO A 181 -4.62 -6.06 -12.52
CA PRO A 181 -5.25 -5.96 -13.84
C PRO A 181 -4.34 -5.27 -14.86
N ARG A 182 -4.51 -5.62 -16.14
CA ARG A 182 -3.79 -4.97 -17.23
C ARG A 182 -4.01 -3.45 -17.18
N GLY A 183 -2.92 -2.69 -17.37
CA GLY A 183 -2.95 -1.23 -17.30
C GLY A 183 -2.98 -0.65 -15.89
N PHE A 184 -3.09 -1.47 -14.84
CA PHE A 184 -3.02 -0.98 -13.47
C PHE A 184 -1.56 -0.72 -13.05
N HIS A 185 -1.19 0.56 -12.97
CA HIS A 185 0.14 0.95 -12.50
C HIS A 185 0.27 0.71 -10.99
N ARG A 186 1.12 -0.25 -10.62
CA ARG A 186 1.49 -0.57 -9.23
C ARG A 186 2.20 0.59 -8.53
N ILE A 187 3.09 1.27 -9.26
CA ILE A 187 3.89 2.39 -8.77
C ILE A 187 3.31 3.66 -9.36
N ARG A 188 3.06 4.65 -8.51
CA ARG A 188 2.53 5.95 -8.91
C ARG A 188 3.34 7.07 -8.26
N HIS A 189 3.51 8.15 -9.00
CA HIS A 189 4.19 9.34 -8.51
C HIS A 189 3.22 10.53 -8.44
N TYR A 190 3.34 11.33 -7.40
CA TYR A 190 2.46 12.48 -7.16
C TYR A 190 3.27 13.73 -6.80
N GLY A 191 2.61 14.89 -6.95
CA GLY A 191 3.17 16.19 -6.64
C GLY A 191 4.43 16.46 -7.45
N LEU A 192 5.53 16.82 -6.78
CA LEU A 192 6.81 17.12 -7.44
C LEU A 192 7.37 15.95 -8.27
N LEU A 193 7.02 14.72 -7.90
CA LEU A 193 7.50 13.52 -8.59
C LEU A 193 6.55 13.05 -9.70
N ALA A 194 5.38 13.68 -9.85
CA ALA A 194 4.42 13.32 -10.89
C ALA A 194 5.05 13.43 -12.27
N SER A 195 4.81 12.44 -13.14
CA SER A 195 5.47 12.33 -14.45
C SER A 195 5.36 13.58 -15.31
N SER A 196 4.18 14.24 -15.31
CA SER A 196 3.94 15.46 -16.08
C SER A 196 4.78 16.66 -15.61
N ASN A 197 5.11 16.73 -14.32
CA ASN A 197 5.69 17.91 -13.70
C ASN A 197 7.13 17.69 -13.22
N ARG A 198 7.60 16.43 -13.20
CA ARG A 198 8.87 16.05 -12.60
C ARG A 198 10.06 16.78 -13.20
N LYS A 199 10.10 16.92 -14.54
CA LYS A 199 11.23 17.59 -15.22
C LYS A 199 11.34 19.05 -14.78
N ALA A 200 10.24 19.79 -14.81
CA ALA A 200 10.22 21.19 -14.37
C ALA A 200 10.42 21.35 -12.86
N SER A 201 9.99 20.38 -12.05
CA SER A 201 10.11 20.45 -10.58
C SER A 201 11.49 20.06 -10.04
N LEU A 202 12.34 19.44 -10.88
CA LEU A 202 13.68 18.97 -10.52
C LEU A 202 14.79 19.62 -11.36
N ALA A 203 14.43 20.55 -12.25
CA ALA A 203 15.36 21.39 -12.98
C ALA A 203 15.90 22.49 -12.05
#